data_AF-A0A7S1RJ88-F1
#
_entry.id   AF-A0A7S1RJ88-F1
#
_cell.length_a   1.000
_cell.length_b   1.000
_cell.length_c   1.000
_cell.angle_alpha   90.00
_cell.angle_beta   90.00
_cell.angle_gamma   90.00
#
_symmetry.space_group_name_H-M   'P 1'
#
loop_
_entity.id
_entity.type
_entity.pdbx_description
1 polymer ?
#
loop_
_entity_poly.entity_id
_entity_poly.type
_entity_poly.pdbx_seq_one_letter_code
_entity_poly.pdbx_strand_id
1 'polypeptide(L)'
;AAALRSGVPTVITPCAFDQFDNGRMAAAGGSGIATRQFFKVTVADLASAVKRCTTDKAMMQKARALAEKLQSEDGPGNAIKAIDDFIVQELDTGKWKANFAVQCQNTKRLKAQRPPSWLAWCARVCCSPAPNDYSVKPAKKTSERPDVAVLLGHEQLAGSAGKVIKA
;
A
#
# COMPACT_ATOMS: atom_id res chain seq x y z
N ALA A 1 -1.23 12.73 1.59
CA ALA A 1 -0.45 12.48 2.82
C ALA A 1 -0.44 13.68 3.77
N ALA A 2 0.04 14.86 3.36
CA ALA A 2 0.18 16.04 4.24
C ALA A 2 -1.11 16.42 4.99
N ALA A 3 -2.25 16.45 4.30
CA ALA A 3 -3.54 16.79 4.90
C ALA A 3 -3.97 15.81 6.02
N LEU A 4 -3.65 14.52 5.90
CA LEU A 4 -3.95 13.56 6.98
C LEU A 4 -2.98 13.72 8.16
N ARG A 5 -1.71 14.05 7.88
CA ARG A 5 -0.70 14.30 8.92
C ARG A 5 -0.95 15.60 9.70
N SER A 6 -1.79 16.52 9.22
CA SER A 6 -2.12 17.73 9.97
C SER A 6 -3.12 17.50 11.12
N GLY A 7 -3.80 16.35 11.14
CA GLY A 7 -4.83 16.05 12.15
C GLY A 7 -6.14 16.82 11.95
N VAL A 8 -6.35 17.42 10.77
CA VAL A 8 -7.55 18.18 10.45
C VAL A 8 -8.45 17.39 9.48
N PRO A 9 -9.76 17.29 9.76
CA PRO A 9 -10.69 16.71 8.80
C PRO A 9 -10.60 17.36 7.42
N THR A 10 -10.48 16.56 6.37
CA THR A 10 -10.25 17.05 5.00
C THR A 10 -11.45 16.77 4.10
N VAL A 11 -11.87 17.78 3.32
CA VAL A 11 -12.81 17.59 2.21
C VAL A 11 -12.02 17.36 0.92
N ILE A 12 -12.27 16.24 0.25
CA ILE A 12 -11.60 15.86 -1.00
C ILE A 12 -12.61 15.92 -2.13
N THR A 13 -12.36 16.79 -3.10
CA THR A 13 -13.18 17.00 -4.31
C THR A 13 -12.44 16.45 -5.53
N PRO A 14 -12.54 15.14 -5.82
CA PRO A 14 -11.65 14.48 -6.77
C PRO A 14 -11.90 14.97 -8.21
N CYS A 15 -10.83 15.28 -8.93
CA CYS A 15 -10.90 15.63 -10.35
C CYS A 15 -10.62 14.42 -11.25
N ALA A 16 -9.47 13.77 -11.05
CA ALA A 16 -8.98 12.67 -11.87
C ALA A 16 -8.05 11.73 -11.07
N PHE A 17 -7.75 10.56 -11.67
CA PHE A 17 -6.75 9.59 -11.19
C PHE A 17 -7.01 9.03 -9.79
N ASP A 18 -5.97 8.93 -8.99
CA ASP A 18 -5.93 8.35 -7.65
C ASP A 18 -6.71 9.18 -6.61
N GLN A 19 -7.12 10.41 -6.93
CA GLN A 19 -7.86 11.28 -6.02
C GLN A 19 -9.18 10.64 -5.56
N PHE A 20 -9.83 9.83 -6.40
CA PHE A 20 -11.05 9.11 -6.03
C PHE A 20 -10.80 8.07 -4.95
N ASP A 21 -9.71 7.31 -5.07
CA ASP A 21 -9.30 6.33 -4.07
C ASP A 21 -8.85 7.00 -2.79
N ASN A 22 -8.04 8.06 -2.90
CA ASN A 22 -7.61 8.87 -1.74
C ASN A 22 -8.81 9.45 -0.98
N GLY A 23 -9.81 9.96 -1.70
CA GLY A 23 -11.09 10.40 -1.13
C GLY A 23 -11.82 9.28 -0.39
N ARG A 24 -11.99 8.12 -1.05
CA ARG A 24 -12.64 6.94 -0.45
C ARG A 24 -11.92 6.50 0.83
N MET A 25 -10.60 6.45 0.82
CA MET A 25 -9.81 6.05 1.99
C MET A 25 -9.99 7.03 3.16
N ALA A 26 -9.94 8.34 2.91
CA ALA A 26 -10.17 9.34 3.95
C ALA A 26 -11.59 9.26 4.54
N ALA A 27 -12.59 9.06 3.70
CA ALA A 27 -13.99 8.92 4.12
C ALA A 27 -14.21 7.62 4.91
N ALA A 28 -13.68 6.49 4.44
CA ALA A 28 -13.76 5.19 5.12
C ALA A 28 -13.04 5.20 6.47
N GLY A 29 -11.89 5.87 6.55
CA GLY A 29 -11.17 6.11 7.81
C GLY A 29 -11.86 7.09 8.75
N GLY A 30 -12.89 7.81 8.28
CA GLY A 30 -13.62 8.81 9.06
C GLY A 30 -12.79 10.04 9.41
N SER A 31 -11.71 10.32 8.67
CA SER A 31 -10.85 11.50 8.84
C SER A 31 -11.14 12.60 7.81
N GLY A 32 -12.22 12.46 7.04
CA GLY A 32 -12.58 13.40 6.00
C GLY A 32 -13.84 13.00 5.25
N ILE A 33 -14.16 13.77 4.21
CA ILE A 33 -15.32 13.57 3.35
C ILE A 33 -14.84 13.58 1.90
N ALA A 34 -15.22 12.58 1.12
CA ALA A 34 -15.10 12.61 -0.32
C ALA A 34 -16.40 13.13 -0.94
N THR A 35 -16.30 14.17 -1.76
CA THR A 35 -17.46 14.63 -2.53
C THR A 35 -17.60 13.80 -3.81
N ARG A 36 -18.61 14.13 -4.63
CA ARG A 36 -18.66 13.69 -6.03
C ARG A 36 -17.45 14.24 -6.80
N GLN A 37 -17.26 13.76 -8.03
CA GLN A 37 -16.27 14.33 -8.94
C GLN A 37 -16.45 15.85 -9.03
N PHE A 38 -15.34 16.59 -9.04
CA PHE A 38 -15.28 18.04 -8.91
C PHE A 38 -16.35 18.79 -9.74
N PHE A 39 -16.48 18.48 -11.03
CA PHE A 39 -17.45 19.13 -11.94
C PHE A 39 -18.93 18.81 -11.65
N LYS A 40 -19.22 17.89 -10.71
CA LYS A 40 -20.57 17.49 -10.27
C LYS A 40 -20.87 17.91 -8.83
N VAL A 41 -19.98 18.69 -8.22
CA VAL A 41 -20.15 19.22 -6.85
C VAL A 41 -20.95 20.52 -6.93
N THR A 42 -22.01 20.61 -6.15
CA THR A 42 -22.77 21.85 -5.98
C THR A 42 -22.28 22.64 -4.78
N VAL A 43 -22.64 23.92 -4.71
CA VAL A 43 -22.37 24.77 -3.54
C VAL A 43 -22.94 24.15 -2.26
N ALA A 44 -24.15 23.58 -2.31
CA ALA A 44 -24.79 22.94 -1.16
C ALA A 44 -24.02 21.71 -0.68
N ASP A 45 -23.51 20.88 -1.60
CA ASP A 45 -22.70 19.71 -1.25
C ASP A 45 -21.42 20.12 -0.53
N LEU A 46 -20.70 21.11 -1.08
CA LEU A 46 -19.43 21.57 -0.52
C LEU A 46 -19.64 22.27 0.83
N ALA A 47 -20.65 23.14 0.94
CA ALA A 47 -20.98 23.81 2.19
C ALA A 47 -21.34 22.82 3.31
N SER A 48 -22.12 21.79 2.99
CA SER A 48 -22.45 20.70 3.93
C SER A 48 -21.21 19.94 4.37
N ALA A 49 -20.31 19.61 3.43
CA ALA A 49 -19.07 18.91 3.73
C ALA A 49 -18.14 19.74 4.66
N VAL A 50 -17.93 21.03 4.36
CA VAL A 50 -17.10 21.92 5.18
C VAL A 50 -17.70 22.10 6.58
N LYS A 51 -19.02 22.32 6.66
CA LYS A 51 -19.71 22.40 7.96
C LYS A 51 -19.48 21.15 8.77
N ARG A 52 -19.67 19.98 8.17
CA ARG A 52 -19.49 18.71 8.87
C ARG A 52 -18.04 18.48 9.33
N CYS A 53 -17.05 18.77 8.48
CA CYS A 53 -15.63 18.69 8.85
C CYS A 53 -15.23 19.62 10.01
N THR A 54 -15.96 20.72 10.23
CA THR A 54 -15.68 21.70 11.29
C THR A 54 -16.52 21.50 12.55
N THR A 55 -17.63 20.76 12.49
CA THR A 55 -18.53 20.57 13.65
C THR A 55 -18.58 19.13 14.18
N ASP A 56 -18.22 18.13 13.38
CA ASP A 56 -18.23 16.72 13.79
C ASP A 56 -17.02 16.40 14.68
N LYS A 57 -17.24 16.38 16.00
CA LYS A 57 -16.20 16.10 16.99
C LYS A 57 -15.59 14.71 16.84
N ALA A 58 -16.36 13.71 16.41
CA ALA A 58 -15.85 12.36 16.23
C ALA A 58 -14.90 12.30 15.02
N MET A 59 -15.24 12.99 13.92
CA MET A 59 -14.36 13.12 12.76
C MET A 59 -13.05 13.84 13.12
N MET A 60 -13.13 14.93 13.89
CA MET A 60 -11.95 15.65 14.38
C MET A 60 -11.03 14.77 15.25
N GLN A 61 -11.61 14.00 16.18
CA GLN A 61 -10.84 13.06 17.00
C GLN A 61 -10.16 11.98 16.17
N LYS A 62 -10.87 11.40 15.20
CA LYS A 62 -10.30 10.39 14.28
C LYS A 62 -9.15 10.97 13.43
N ALA A 63 -9.32 12.18 12.91
CA ALA A 63 -8.28 12.86 12.15
C ALA A 63 -7.00 13.07 12.99
N ARG A 64 -7.14 13.53 14.24
CA ARG A 64 -6.00 13.70 15.17
C ARG A 64 -5.31 12.38 15.49
N ALA A 65 -6.08 11.36 15.87
CA ALA A 65 -5.53 10.04 16.20
C ALA A 65 -4.81 9.40 15.00
N LEU A 66 -5.31 9.62 13.78
CA LEU A 66 -4.61 9.18 12.56
C LEU A 66 -3.32 9.96 12.35
N ALA A 67 -3.33 11.28 12.55
CA ALA A 67 -2.14 12.11 12.41
C ALA A 67 -1.03 11.71 13.38
N GLU A 68 -1.36 11.46 14.65
CA GLU A 68 -0.40 11.00 15.66
C GLU A 68 0.31 9.71 15.22
N LYS A 69 -0.46 8.74 14.69
CA LYS A 69 0.10 7.51 14.12
C LYS A 69 1.03 7.81 12.94
N LEU A 70 0.56 8.57 11.95
CA LEU A 70 1.34 8.89 10.76
C LEU A 70 2.60 9.71 11.05
N GLN A 71 2.57 10.56 12.08
CA GLN A 71 3.73 11.35 12.50
C GLN A 71 4.76 10.50 13.25
N SER A 72 4.33 9.46 13.96
CA SER A 72 5.23 8.50 14.62
C SER A 72 5.93 7.53 13.67
N GLU A 73 5.52 7.47 12.40
CA GLU A 73 6.12 6.58 11.39
C GLU A 73 7.47 7.11 10.91
N ASP A 74 8.51 6.28 11.02
CA ASP A 74 9.77 6.45 10.29
C ASP A 74 9.65 5.88 8.86
N GLY A 75 8.92 6.60 8.01
CA GLY A 75 8.75 6.24 6.60
C GLY A 75 10.09 6.16 5.84
N PRO A 76 10.96 7.18 5.92
CA PRO A 76 12.25 7.16 5.24
C PRO A 76 13.18 6.02 5.68
N GLY A 77 13.33 5.77 6.98
CA GLY A 77 14.18 4.68 7.48
C GLY A 77 13.67 3.31 7.02
N ASN A 78 12.35 3.09 7.07
CA ASN A 78 11.74 1.86 6.54
C ASN A 78 11.97 1.70 5.03
N ALA A 79 11.92 2.79 4.26
CA ALA A 79 12.19 2.75 2.83
C ALA A 79 13.66 2.42 2.52
N ILE A 80 14.61 3.04 3.25
CA ILE A 80 16.04 2.76 3.13
C ILE A 80 16.29 1.28 3.41
N LYS A 81 15.79 0.77 4.55
CA LYS A 81 15.94 -0.64 4.92
C LYS A 81 15.40 -1.58 3.84
N ALA A 82 14.21 -1.29 3.30
CA ALA A 82 13.59 -2.13 2.26
C ALA A 82 14.40 -2.13 0.96
N ILE A 83 14.98 -1.00 0.58
CA ILE A 83 15.84 -0.87 -0.61
C ILE A 83 17.15 -1.63 -0.39
N ASP A 84 17.80 -1.44 0.75
CA ASP A 84 19.06 -2.13 1.09
C ASP A 84 18.87 -3.65 1.14
N ASP A 85 17.80 -4.12 1.80
CA ASP A 85 17.44 -5.53 1.83
C ASP A 85 17.24 -6.08 0.41
N PHE A 86 16.57 -5.33 -0.47
CA PHE A 86 16.39 -5.73 -1.86
C PHE A 86 17.71 -5.79 -2.62
N ILE A 87 18.60 -4.81 -2.45
CA ILE A 87 19.91 -4.79 -3.10
C ILE A 87 20.72 -6.03 -2.67
N VAL A 88 20.92 -6.20 -1.36
CA VAL A 88 21.77 -7.27 -0.83
C VAL A 88 21.18 -8.65 -1.13
N GLN A 89 19.88 -8.84 -0.94
CA GLN A 89 19.29 -10.18 -1.00
C GLN A 89 18.86 -10.59 -2.41
N GLU A 90 18.51 -9.64 -3.28
CA GLU A 90 17.97 -9.94 -4.61
C GLU A 90 18.91 -9.52 -5.74
N LEU A 91 19.60 -8.37 -5.65
CA LEU A 91 20.51 -7.91 -6.70
C LEU A 91 21.90 -8.52 -6.60
N ASP A 92 22.55 -8.43 -5.44
CA ASP A 92 23.93 -8.89 -5.25
C ASP A 92 24.05 -10.41 -5.38
N THR A 93 23.02 -11.14 -4.94
CA THR A 93 22.93 -12.60 -5.13
C THR A 93 22.59 -13.01 -6.58
N GLY A 94 22.23 -12.06 -7.45
CA GLY A 94 21.78 -12.31 -8.82
C GLY A 94 20.40 -12.96 -8.92
N LYS A 95 19.73 -13.21 -7.80
CA LYS A 95 18.43 -13.88 -7.71
C LYS A 95 17.33 -13.14 -8.45
N TRP A 96 17.30 -11.81 -8.37
CA TRP A 96 16.34 -11.01 -9.12
C TRP A 96 16.50 -11.22 -10.63
N LYS A 97 17.75 -11.18 -11.14
CA LYS A 97 18.03 -11.38 -12.56
C LYS A 97 17.58 -12.75 -13.04
N ALA A 98 17.82 -13.81 -12.26
CA ALA A 98 17.34 -15.15 -12.56
C ALA A 98 15.79 -15.21 -12.62
N ASN A 99 15.12 -14.66 -11.61
CA ASN A 99 13.65 -14.61 -11.57
C ASN A 99 13.05 -13.77 -12.71
N PHE A 100 13.69 -12.66 -13.04
CA PHE A 100 13.28 -11.79 -14.15
C PHE A 100 13.42 -12.51 -15.49
N ALA A 101 14.52 -13.25 -15.71
CA ALA A 101 14.69 -14.05 -16.92
C ALA A 101 13.58 -15.11 -17.07
N VAL A 102 13.22 -15.78 -15.98
CA VAL A 102 12.09 -16.73 -15.95
C VAL A 102 10.77 -16.03 -16.29
N GLN A 103 10.50 -14.86 -15.73
CA GLN A 103 9.30 -14.08 -16.06
C GLN A 103 9.27 -13.68 -17.53
N CYS A 104 10.38 -13.18 -18.09
CA CYS A 104 10.47 -12.85 -19.51
C CYS A 104 10.21 -14.07 -20.39
N GLN A 105 10.73 -15.24 -20.05
CA GLN A 105 10.45 -16.48 -20.79
C GLN A 105 8.97 -16.87 -20.69
N ASN A 106 8.36 -16.77 -19.50
CA ASN A 106 6.94 -17.04 -19.31
C ASN A 106 6.06 -16.08 -20.14
N THR A 107 6.38 -14.79 -20.16
CA THR A 107 5.66 -13.81 -20.98
C THR A 107 5.83 -14.09 -22.46
N LYS A 108 7.04 -14.44 -22.93
CA LYS A 108 7.27 -14.86 -24.33
C LYS A 108 6.46 -16.11 -24.68
N ARG A 109 6.46 -17.11 -23.79
CA ARG A 109 5.68 -18.34 -23.97
C ARG A 109 4.19 -18.04 -24.08
N LEU A 110 3.64 -17.21 -23.19
CA LEU A 110 2.24 -16.81 -23.21
C LEU A 110 1.88 -16.06 -24.50
N LYS A 111 2.74 -15.17 -24.99
CA LYS A 111 2.54 -14.47 -26.26
C LYS A 111 2.67 -15.38 -27.49
N ALA A 112 3.48 -16.42 -27.41
CA ALA A 112 3.66 -17.41 -28.49
C ALA A 112 2.56 -18.47 -28.53
N GLN A 113 1.68 -18.54 -27.51
CA GLN A 113 0.52 -19.43 -27.54
C GLN A 113 -0.41 -19.02 -28.67
N ARG A 114 -0.86 -20.00 -29.45
CA ARG A 114 -1.85 -19.76 -30.50
C ARG A 114 -3.13 -19.25 -29.83
N PRO A 115 -3.83 -18.27 -30.42
CA PRO A 115 -5.12 -17.85 -29.90
C PRO A 115 -6.04 -19.08 -29.85
N PRO A 116 -6.84 -19.24 -28.79
CA PRO A 116 -7.78 -20.35 -28.70
C PRO A 116 -8.67 -20.37 -29.94
N SER A 117 -8.88 -21.56 -30.50
CA SER A 117 -9.83 -21.75 -31.61
C SER A 117 -11.23 -21.34 -31.16
N TRP A 118 -12.13 -21.13 -32.13
CA TRP A 118 -13.53 -20.78 -31.81
C TRP A 118 -14.20 -21.86 -30.94
N LEU A 119 -13.87 -23.15 -31.13
CA LEU A 119 -14.33 -24.25 -30.27
C LEU A 119 -13.79 -24.13 -28.84
N ALA A 120 -12.52 -23.75 -28.69
CA ALA A 120 -11.93 -23.51 -27.38
C ALA A 120 -12.54 -22.27 -26.70
N TRP A 121 -12.94 -21.24 -27.46
CA TRP A 121 -13.73 -20.11 -26.96
C TRP A 121 -15.13 -20.54 -26.52
N CYS A 122 -15.84 -21.34 -27.30
CA CYS A 122 -17.17 -21.85 -26.95
C CYS A 122 -17.14 -22.73 -25.69
N ALA A 123 -16.20 -23.68 -25.61
CA ALA A 123 -16.03 -24.50 -24.41
C ALA A 123 -15.67 -23.65 -23.17
N ARG A 124 -14.92 -22.56 -23.36
CA ARG A 124 -14.50 -21.65 -22.28
C ARG A 124 -15.64 -20.75 -21.76
N VAL A 125 -16.54 -20.29 -22.64
CA VAL A 125 -17.74 -19.52 -22.25
C VAL A 125 -18.78 -20.43 -21.60
N CYS A 126 -18.94 -21.65 -22.08
CA CYS A 126 -19.99 -22.56 -21.61
C CYS A 126 -19.59 -23.39 -20.39
N CYS A 127 -18.29 -23.66 -20.18
CA CYS A 127 -17.85 -24.70 -19.24
C CYS A 127 -16.68 -24.29 -18.32
N SER A 128 -16.33 -23.01 -18.18
CA SER A 128 -15.22 -22.58 -17.29
C SER A 128 -15.68 -21.59 -16.22
N PRO A 129 -15.39 -21.83 -14.92
CA PRO A 129 -15.75 -20.91 -13.83
C PRO A 129 -14.89 -19.64 -13.77
N ALA A 130 -13.80 -19.53 -14.54
CA ALA A 130 -12.92 -18.36 -14.56
C ALA A 130 -12.21 -18.19 -15.93
N PRO A 131 -12.89 -17.62 -16.93
CA PRO A 131 -12.44 -17.63 -18.32
C PRO A 131 -11.27 -16.67 -18.64
N ASN A 132 -10.55 -16.07 -17.68
CA ASN A 132 -9.36 -15.26 -17.93
C ASN A 132 -8.43 -15.11 -16.69
N ASP A 133 -8.12 -16.21 -15.99
CA ASP A 133 -7.06 -16.16 -14.97
C ASP A 133 -5.66 -16.32 -15.61
N TYR A 134 -5.10 -15.20 -16.10
CA TYR A 134 -3.70 -15.10 -16.51
C TYR A 134 -2.77 -14.72 -15.35
N SER A 135 -3.24 -14.78 -14.09
CA SER A 135 -2.35 -14.49 -12.97
C SER A 135 -1.26 -15.56 -12.96
N VAL A 136 -0.04 -15.14 -13.31
CA VAL A 136 1.15 -15.88 -12.93
C VAL A 136 1.14 -15.84 -11.41
N LYS A 137 0.57 -16.88 -10.78
CA LYS A 137 0.73 -17.06 -9.35
C LYS A 137 2.21 -17.39 -9.19
N PRO A 138 3.05 -16.48 -8.65
CA PRO A 138 4.41 -16.89 -8.32
C PRO A 138 4.28 -18.12 -7.41
N ALA A 139 5.15 -19.11 -7.59
CA ALA A 139 5.25 -20.20 -6.63
C ALA A 139 5.25 -19.55 -5.24
N LYS A 140 4.28 -19.90 -4.37
CA LYS A 140 4.21 -19.36 -3.02
C LYS A 140 5.58 -19.62 -2.39
N LYS A 141 6.41 -18.59 -2.26
CA LYS A 141 7.45 -18.62 -1.24
C LYS A 141 6.67 -18.65 0.06
N THR A 142 6.73 -19.76 0.77
CA THR A 142 6.61 -19.76 2.22
C THR A 142 7.74 -18.90 2.77
N SER A 143 7.63 -17.57 2.60
CA SER A 143 8.22 -16.67 3.57
C SER A 143 7.21 -16.63 4.70
N GLU A 144 7.46 -17.42 5.75
CA GLU A 144 6.93 -17.06 7.05
C GLU A 144 7.29 -15.58 7.24
N ARG A 145 6.27 -14.72 7.24
CA ARG A 145 6.45 -13.35 7.74
C ARG A 145 6.85 -13.54 9.20
N PRO A 146 8.04 -13.12 9.65
CA PRO A 146 8.24 -13.03 11.08
C PRO A 146 7.13 -12.15 11.64
N ASP A 147 6.52 -12.62 12.72
CA ASP A 147 5.41 -11.96 13.38
C ASP A 147 5.74 -10.49 13.59
N VAL A 148 4.77 -9.60 13.37
CA VAL A 148 4.96 -8.14 13.41
C VAL A 148 5.49 -7.66 14.78
N ALA A 149 5.38 -8.52 15.81
CA ALA A 149 5.95 -8.33 17.14
C ALA A 149 7.50 -8.36 17.18
N VAL A 150 8.18 -9.03 16.23
CA VAL A 150 9.65 -9.17 16.24
C VAL A 150 10.35 -7.87 15.80
N LEU A 151 9.65 -6.97 15.10
CA LEU A 151 10.19 -5.66 14.71
C LEU A 151 10.15 -4.61 15.84
N LEU A 152 9.53 -4.92 17.00
CA LEU A 152 9.32 -3.97 18.10
C LEU A 152 9.91 -4.39 19.45
N GLY A 153 10.94 -5.24 19.49
CA GLY A 153 11.62 -5.50 20.75
C GLY A 153 12.94 -6.22 20.60
N HIS A 154 14.04 -5.53 20.89
CA HIS A 154 15.15 -5.97 21.74
C HIS A 154 16.27 -4.90 21.71
N GLU A 155 15.99 -3.71 22.24
CA GLU A 155 17.03 -2.85 22.78
C GLU A 155 16.72 -2.61 24.25
N GLN A 156 17.15 -3.57 25.07
CA GLN A 156 17.09 -3.49 26.51
C GLN A 156 18.50 -3.72 27.05
N LEU A 157 19.12 -2.60 27.44
CA LEU A 157 20.01 -2.43 28.60
C LEU A 157 21.22 -3.38 28.69
N ALA A 158 22.34 -2.95 28.13
CA ALA A 158 23.67 -3.31 28.66
C ALA A 158 24.26 -2.09 29.38
N GLY A 159 23.97 -1.98 30.67
CA GLY A 159 24.62 -1.04 31.58
C GLY A 159 26.06 -1.46 31.90
N SER A 160 26.95 -0.47 31.90
CA SER A 160 28.06 -0.24 32.83
C SER A 160 28.72 -1.46 33.51
N ALA A 161 29.97 -1.76 33.11
CA ALA A 161 31.00 -2.23 34.03
C ALA A 161 32.38 -1.78 33.51
N GLY A 162 33.08 -0.99 34.33
CA GLY A 162 34.30 -0.29 33.97
C GLY A 162 35.52 -1.16 33.76
N LYS A 163 36.52 -0.58 33.08
CA LYS A 163 37.91 -1.02 33.20
C LYS A 163 38.84 0.19 33.15
N VAL A 164 39.38 0.48 34.33
CA VAL A 164 40.50 1.37 34.61
C VAL A 164 41.71 0.90 33.80
N ILE A 165 42.34 1.80 33.05
CA ILE A 165 43.67 1.58 32.47
C ILE A 165 44.65 2.41 33.30
N LYS A 166 45.50 1.73 34.06
CA LYS A 166 46.76 2.24 34.60
C LYS A 166 47.89 1.72 33.70
N ALA A 167 48.64 2.63 33.10
CA ALA A 167 50.10 2.70 33.01
C ALA A 167 50.44 3.90 32.12
#